data_AF-A0A4Y2LY27-F1
#
_entry.id   AF-A0A4Y2LY27-F1
#
_cell.length_a   1.000
_cell.length_b   1.000
_cell.length_c   1.000
_cell.angle_alpha   90.00
_cell.angle_beta   90.00
_cell.angle_gamma   90.00
#
_symmetry.space_group_name_H-M   'P 1'
#
loop_
_entity.id
_entity.type
_entity.pdbx_description
1 polymer ?
#
loop_
_entity_poly.entity_id
_entity_poly.type
_entity_poly.pdbx_seq_one_letter_code
_entity_poly.pdbx_strand_id
1 'polypeptide(L)'
;MKHETYHLLKHAYLGHVDKSALLGAASQEKDPFLQRAVQLVTQNTPIRHVPWNTQTFTTEFRQGTARERLDQTVMTFFMRLVAIIKEEMHIRTFQKPESHAALYAWINMFKYSLFAVLSLLYKVRWEEKDYFELDKVVFESVHEGKASALRHFMERDLNIELSASTTVAEQVFETLNFLSIAQFGSSFWRLLHWMAEAMDLRDNDEMARAKQIWRELITGPLYRMLRCGICMAHMRKITQELGPQLLDSNTRYRQLWYNIHNKVTATKLETYHSLGFNLQPSTYSESELEQDAAFMLQALDP
;
A
#
# COMPACT_ATOMS: atom_id res chain seq x y z
N MET A 1 -14.52 -26.32 8.43
CA MET A 1 -13.20 -26.95 8.62
C MET A 1 -12.20 -25.90 9.10
N LYS A 2 -11.56 -26.10 10.25
CA LYS A 2 -10.41 -25.30 10.71
C LYS A 2 -9.15 -26.08 10.35
N HIS A 3 -8.73 -25.99 9.08
CA HIS A 3 -7.56 -26.72 8.57
C HIS A 3 -6.28 -26.10 9.12
N GLU A 4 -5.35 -26.90 9.64
CA GLU A 4 -4.07 -26.42 10.19
C GLU A 4 -3.28 -25.61 9.15
N THR A 5 -3.27 -26.06 7.89
CA THR A 5 -2.70 -25.34 6.75
C THR A 5 -3.29 -23.94 6.57
N TYR A 6 -4.61 -23.79 6.73
CA TYR A 6 -5.28 -22.49 6.62
C TYR A 6 -4.87 -21.54 7.75
N HIS A 7 -4.74 -22.06 8.98
CA HIS A 7 -4.25 -21.28 10.11
C HIS A 7 -2.79 -20.83 9.88
N LEU A 8 -1.92 -21.73 9.41
CA LEU A 8 -0.53 -21.41 9.11
C LEU A 8 -0.38 -20.42 7.94
N LEU A 9 -1.20 -20.53 6.90
CA LEU A 9 -1.27 -19.53 5.82
C LEU A 9 -1.77 -18.17 6.31
N LYS A 10 -2.71 -18.15 7.26
CA LYS A 10 -3.14 -16.91 7.91
C LYS A 10 -2.01 -16.23 8.69
N HIS A 11 -1.15 -17.01 9.35
CA HIS A 11 0.06 -16.48 9.99
C HIS A 11 1.08 -15.98 8.95
N ALA A 12 1.19 -16.66 7.80
CA ALA A 12 2.05 -16.21 6.70
C ALA A 12 1.64 -14.82 6.19
N TYR A 13 0.34 -14.54 6.06
CA TYR A 13 -0.19 -13.21 5.72
C TYR A 13 0.17 -12.11 6.73
N LEU A 14 0.52 -12.48 7.96
CA LEU A 14 0.97 -11.55 9.00
C LEU A 14 2.51 -11.42 9.03
N GLY A 15 3.22 -12.09 8.13
CA GLY A 15 4.68 -12.12 8.08
C GLY A 15 5.34 -13.19 8.96
N HIS A 16 4.54 -14.09 9.55
CA HIS A 16 5.04 -15.20 10.38
C HIS A 16 4.87 -16.52 9.64
N VAL A 17 5.97 -17.03 9.07
CA VAL A 17 5.95 -18.30 8.34
C VAL A 17 6.81 -19.32 9.06
N ASP A 18 6.19 -20.26 9.77
CA ASP A 18 6.85 -21.53 10.11
C ASP A 18 6.83 -22.41 8.86
N LYS A 19 7.90 -22.32 8.07
CA LYS A 19 8.02 -23.02 6.79
C LYS A 19 7.95 -24.54 6.96
N SER A 20 8.56 -25.06 8.03
CA SER A 20 8.53 -26.48 8.37
C SER A 20 7.12 -26.96 8.71
N ALA A 21 6.42 -26.25 9.59
CA ALA A 21 5.04 -26.59 9.95
C ALA A 21 4.10 -26.46 8.74
N LEU A 22 4.27 -25.41 7.92
CA LEU A 22 3.45 -25.19 6.73
C LEU A 22 3.65 -26.29 5.68
N LEU A 23 4.89 -26.70 5.41
CA LEU A 23 5.18 -27.81 4.50
C LEU A 23 4.67 -29.15 5.04
N GLY A 24 4.78 -29.37 6.35
CA GLY A 24 4.24 -30.55 7.02
C GLY A 24 2.71 -30.64 6.88
N ALA A 25 2.00 -29.56 7.21
CA ALA A 25 0.54 -29.48 7.09
C ALA A 25 0.07 -29.55 5.62
N ALA A 26 0.84 -28.97 4.69
CA ALA A 26 0.53 -28.99 3.27
C ALA A 26 0.60 -30.38 2.62
N SER A 27 1.35 -31.32 3.20
CA SER A 27 1.44 -32.70 2.68
C SER A 27 0.08 -33.43 2.63
N GLN A 28 -0.88 -32.97 3.43
CA GLN A 28 -2.24 -33.52 3.49
C GLN A 28 -3.26 -32.64 2.76
N GLU A 29 -2.85 -31.47 2.27
CA GLU A 29 -3.73 -30.52 1.62
C GLU A 29 -4.01 -30.94 0.17
N LYS A 30 -5.29 -31.07 -0.18
CA LYS A 30 -5.74 -31.45 -1.52
C LYS A 30 -6.35 -30.29 -2.29
N ASP A 31 -6.67 -29.19 -1.60
CA ASP A 31 -7.19 -28.00 -2.26
C ASP A 31 -6.08 -27.36 -3.12
N PRO A 32 -6.22 -27.32 -4.45
CA PRO A 32 -5.22 -26.73 -5.35
C PRO A 32 -4.91 -25.26 -5.03
N PHE A 33 -5.87 -24.52 -4.46
CA PHE A 33 -5.67 -23.13 -4.06
C PHE A 33 -4.79 -23.01 -2.83
N LEU A 34 -5.03 -23.85 -1.82
CA LEU A 34 -4.18 -23.90 -0.63
C LEU A 34 -2.78 -24.43 -0.98
N GLN A 35 -2.67 -25.38 -1.91
CA GLN A 35 -1.39 -25.83 -2.45
C GLN A 35 -0.63 -24.70 -3.17
N ARG A 36 -1.31 -23.89 -4.00
CA ARG A 36 -0.69 -22.72 -4.65
C ARG A 36 -0.22 -21.70 -3.61
N ALA A 37 -1.03 -21.39 -2.60
CA ALA A 37 -0.65 -20.45 -1.54
C ALA A 37 0.57 -20.96 -0.74
N VAL A 38 0.60 -22.26 -0.41
CA VAL A 38 1.76 -22.91 0.20
C VAL A 38 2.98 -22.77 -0.70
N GLN A 39 2.87 -23.07 -2.00
CA GLN A 39 3.97 -22.93 -2.94
C GLN A 39 4.48 -21.49 -2.98
N LEU A 40 3.62 -20.48 -3.11
CA LEU A 40 4.02 -19.07 -3.14
C LEU A 40 4.73 -18.61 -1.86
N VAL A 41 4.31 -19.13 -0.70
CA VAL A 41 4.89 -18.78 0.62
C VAL A 41 6.20 -19.52 0.91
N THR A 42 6.33 -20.76 0.41
CA THR A 42 7.43 -21.68 0.73
C THR A 42 8.50 -21.77 -0.35
N GLN A 43 8.16 -21.46 -1.61
CA GLN A 43 9.16 -21.25 -2.66
C GLN A 43 10.08 -20.11 -2.22
N ASN A 44 11.38 -20.26 -2.49
CA ASN A 44 12.36 -19.21 -2.30
C ASN A 44 12.15 -18.14 -3.39
N THR A 45 10.98 -17.52 -3.40
CA THR A 45 10.74 -16.36 -4.24
C THR A 45 11.61 -15.23 -3.67
N PRO A 46 12.40 -14.49 -4.48
CA PRO A 46 13.40 -13.49 -4.04
C PRO A 46 12.84 -12.25 -3.29
N ILE A 47 11.85 -12.42 -2.42
CA ILE A 47 10.88 -11.38 -2.04
C ILE A 47 10.95 -11.09 -0.54
N ARG A 48 11.60 -11.98 0.21
CA ARG A 48 12.00 -11.68 1.60
C ARG A 48 13.14 -10.65 1.66
N HIS A 49 13.72 -10.29 0.51
CA HIS A 49 14.80 -9.31 0.39
C HIS A 49 14.54 -8.31 -0.74
N VAL A 50 13.32 -7.78 -0.87
CA VAL A 50 13.13 -6.56 -1.69
C VAL A 50 13.78 -5.40 -0.92
N PRO A 51 14.98 -4.93 -1.30
CA PRO A 51 15.82 -4.13 -0.39
C PRO A 51 15.14 -2.81 0.01
N TRP A 52 14.34 -2.24 -0.89
CA TRP A 52 13.68 -0.97 -0.68
C TRP A 52 12.43 -1.05 0.23
N ASN A 53 11.88 -2.25 0.51
CA ASN A 53 10.70 -2.45 1.37
C ASN A 53 11.03 -2.53 2.87
N THR A 54 12.30 -2.72 3.24
CA THR A 54 12.74 -2.79 4.64
C THR A 54 13.50 -1.54 5.09
N GLN A 55 13.88 -0.67 4.16
CA GLN A 55 14.54 0.58 4.48
C GLN A 55 13.58 1.47 5.25
N THR A 56 14.04 1.92 6.41
CA THR A 56 13.42 3.03 7.13
C THR A 56 13.32 4.23 6.18
N PHE A 57 12.27 5.02 6.35
CA PHE A 57 12.19 6.31 5.68
C PHE A 57 13.26 7.18 6.38
N THR A 58 14.44 7.25 5.80
CA THR A 58 15.64 7.94 6.30
C THR A 58 16.50 8.30 5.09
N THR A 59 17.71 8.84 5.31
CA THR A 59 18.72 9.16 4.30
C THR A 59 18.86 8.13 3.16
N GLU A 60 18.64 6.83 3.43
CA GLU A 60 18.68 5.76 2.41
C GLU A 60 17.58 5.87 1.34
N PHE A 61 16.38 6.35 1.70
CA PHE A 61 15.30 6.58 0.73
C PHE A 61 15.71 7.63 -0.31
N ARG A 62 16.41 8.68 0.13
CA ARG A 62 16.89 9.80 -0.69
C ARG A 62 18.14 9.47 -1.54
N GLN A 63 18.71 8.26 -1.42
CA GLN A 63 19.87 7.84 -2.23
C GLN A 63 19.52 7.54 -3.70
N GLY A 64 18.24 7.37 -4.03
CA GLY A 64 17.76 7.19 -5.42
C GLY A 64 17.21 8.49 -6.02
N THR A 65 16.81 8.47 -7.28
CA THR A 65 16.15 9.63 -7.89
C THR A 65 14.73 9.79 -7.35
N ALA A 66 14.27 11.03 -7.13
CA ALA A 66 12.94 11.29 -6.58
C ALA A 66 11.82 10.68 -7.43
N ARG A 67 11.93 10.78 -8.76
CA ARG A 67 10.96 10.19 -9.69
C ARG A 67 10.91 8.67 -9.61
N GLU A 68 12.07 8.00 -9.58
CA GLU A 68 12.13 6.56 -9.42
C GLU A 68 11.52 6.09 -8.10
N ARG A 69 11.79 6.81 -7.00
CA ARG A 69 11.20 6.50 -5.69
C ARG A 69 9.69 6.68 -5.67
N LEU A 70 9.17 7.72 -6.33
CA LEU A 70 7.74 7.94 -6.50
C LEU A 70 7.09 6.78 -7.26
N ASP A 71 7.62 6.45 -8.45
CA ASP A 71 7.05 5.43 -9.32
C ASP A 71 7.05 4.04 -8.63
N GLN A 72 8.16 3.67 -7.98
CA GLN A 72 8.23 2.42 -7.22
C GLN A 72 7.24 2.38 -6.05
N THR A 73 7.06 3.49 -5.35
CA THR A 73 6.11 3.58 -4.22
C THR A 73 4.67 3.39 -4.71
N VAL A 74 4.29 4.11 -5.77
CA VAL A 74 2.95 4.07 -6.34
C VAL A 74 2.64 2.70 -6.93
N MET A 75 3.54 2.18 -7.77
CA MET A 75 3.37 0.87 -8.39
C MET A 75 3.25 -0.22 -7.33
N THR A 76 4.10 -0.23 -6.31
CA THR A 76 4.04 -1.29 -5.30
C THR A 76 2.79 -1.21 -4.44
N PHE A 77 2.38 0.01 -4.07
CA PHE A 77 1.16 0.19 -3.29
C PHE A 77 -0.06 -0.36 -4.03
N PHE A 78 -0.24 0.03 -5.30
CA PHE A 78 -1.39 -0.41 -6.09
C PHE A 78 -1.30 -1.88 -6.48
N MET A 79 -0.13 -2.38 -6.87
CA MET A 79 0.05 -3.79 -7.20
C MET A 79 -0.22 -4.70 -6.01
N ARG A 80 0.13 -4.26 -4.79
CA ARG A 80 -0.28 -4.99 -3.58
C ARG A 80 -1.78 -4.91 -3.34
N LEU A 81 -2.39 -3.75 -3.53
CA LEU A 81 -3.84 -3.62 -3.38
C LEU A 81 -4.57 -4.57 -4.35
N VAL A 82 -4.13 -4.62 -5.62
CA VAL A 82 -4.64 -5.59 -6.60
C VAL A 82 -4.43 -7.02 -6.10
N ALA A 83 -3.26 -7.37 -5.58
CA ALA A 83 -2.99 -8.72 -5.06
C ALA A 83 -3.92 -9.09 -3.89
N ILE A 84 -4.22 -8.14 -2.98
CA ILE A 84 -5.17 -8.32 -1.89
C ILE A 84 -6.59 -8.52 -2.42
N ILE A 85 -7.03 -7.67 -3.36
CA ILE A 85 -8.39 -7.74 -3.92
C ILE A 85 -8.57 -9.04 -4.70
N LYS A 86 -7.56 -9.44 -5.48
CA LYS A 86 -7.52 -10.72 -6.18
C LYS A 86 -7.71 -11.87 -5.20
N GLU A 87 -6.92 -11.94 -4.13
CA GLU A 87 -7.07 -12.99 -3.11
C GLU A 87 -8.46 -12.97 -2.45
N GLU A 88 -8.95 -11.79 -2.06
CA GLU A 88 -10.30 -11.65 -1.46
C GLU A 88 -11.40 -12.10 -2.43
N MET A 89 -11.25 -11.81 -3.72
CA MET A 89 -12.17 -12.27 -4.75
C MET A 89 -12.15 -13.79 -4.85
N HIS A 90 -10.96 -14.41 -4.85
CA HIS A 90 -10.82 -15.87 -4.88
C HIS A 90 -11.48 -16.52 -3.65
N ILE A 91 -11.19 -16.01 -2.45
CA ILE A 91 -11.80 -16.51 -1.21
C ILE A 91 -13.32 -16.39 -1.25
N ARG A 92 -13.86 -15.26 -1.71
CA ARG A 92 -15.32 -15.03 -1.71
C ARG A 92 -16.01 -15.85 -2.78
N THR A 93 -15.50 -15.90 -4.00
CA THR A 93 -16.10 -16.68 -5.09
C THR A 93 -16.18 -18.17 -4.77
N PHE A 94 -15.15 -18.75 -4.16
CA PHE A 94 -15.08 -20.20 -3.95
C PHE A 94 -15.42 -20.65 -2.52
N GLN A 95 -15.30 -19.78 -1.51
CA GLN A 95 -15.50 -20.17 -0.10
C GLN A 95 -16.67 -19.44 0.57
N LYS A 96 -17.10 -18.26 0.08
CA LYS A 96 -18.18 -17.43 0.68
C LYS A 96 -18.95 -16.57 -0.37
N PRO A 97 -19.68 -17.21 -1.30
CA PRO A 97 -20.31 -16.54 -2.44
C PRO A 97 -21.40 -15.52 -2.06
N GLU A 98 -21.91 -15.54 -0.83
CA GLU A 98 -22.90 -14.58 -0.34
C GLU A 98 -22.32 -13.17 -0.02
N SER A 99 -21.00 -12.99 -0.12
CA SER A 99 -20.28 -11.83 0.41
C SER A 99 -19.74 -10.85 -0.67
N HIS A 100 -20.42 -10.76 -1.81
CA HIS A 100 -19.99 -9.95 -2.98
C HIS A 100 -20.01 -8.43 -2.73
N ALA A 101 -20.88 -7.93 -1.85
CA ALA A 101 -20.95 -6.48 -1.54
C ALA A 101 -19.62 -5.90 -1.03
N ALA A 102 -18.86 -6.68 -0.26
CA ALA A 102 -17.55 -6.25 0.20
C ALA A 102 -16.51 -6.17 -0.93
N LEU A 103 -16.60 -7.05 -1.93
CA LEU A 103 -15.70 -7.03 -3.09
C LEU A 103 -15.89 -5.75 -3.92
N TYR A 104 -17.14 -5.35 -4.16
CA TYR A 104 -17.45 -4.08 -4.83
C TYR A 104 -16.88 -2.88 -4.07
N ALA A 105 -16.98 -2.87 -2.73
CA ALA A 105 -16.39 -1.82 -1.92
C ALA A 105 -14.85 -1.75 -2.05
N TRP A 106 -14.17 -2.91 -2.13
CA TRP A 106 -12.73 -2.98 -2.35
C TRP A 106 -12.32 -2.48 -3.73
N ILE A 107 -13.05 -2.87 -4.78
CA ILE A 107 -12.83 -2.39 -6.15
C ILE A 107 -13.01 -0.87 -6.23
N ASN A 108 -14.08 -0.34 -5.65
CA ASN A 108 -14.33 1.11 -5.64
C ASN A 108 -13.24 1.85 -4.85
N MET A 109 -12.78 1.31 -3.73
CA MET A 109 -11.66 1.89 -2.99
C MET A 109 -10.39 1.93 -3.85
N PHE A 110 -10.09 0.87 -4.62
CA PHE A 110 -8.96 0.86 -5.54
C PHE A 110 -9.09 1.94 -6.62
N LYS A 111 -10.25 2.04 -7.28
CA LYS A 111 -10.52 3.06 -8.31
C LYS A 111 -10.38 4.48 -7.77
N TYR A 112 -11.00 4.78 -6.64
CA TYR A 112 -10.90 6.10 -6.01
C TYR A 112 -9.48 6.42 -5.53
N SER A 113 -8.75 5.40 -5.04
CA SER A 113 -7.35 5.57 -4.65
C SER A 113 -6.48 5.87 -5.87
N LEU A 114 -6.65 5.13 -6.97
CA LEU A 114 -5.96 5.41 -8.24
C LEU A 114 -6.26 6.82 -8.74
N PHE A 115 -7.54 7.19 -8.79
CA PHE A 115 -7.95 8.54 -9.19
C PHE A 115 -7.21 9.60 -8.36
N ALA A 116 -7.32 9.54 -7.03
CA ALA A 116 -6.73 10.56 -6.17
C ALA A 116 -5.20 10.62 -6.26
N VAL A 117 -4.53 9.46 -6.24
CA VAL A 117 -3.06 9.38 -6.29
C VAL A 117 -2.52 9.86 -7.64
N LEU A 118 -3.12 9.42 -8.75
CA LEU A 118 -2.65 9.80 -10.08
C LEU A 118 -2.90 11.29 -10.37
N SER A 119 -4.05 11.83 -9.96
CA SER A 119 -4.30 13.27 -10.06
C SER A 119 -3.29 14.08 -9.24
N LEU A 120 -3.10 13.74 -7.96
CA LEU A 120 -2.28 14.55 -7.05
C LEU A 120 -0.77 14.43 -7.34
N LEU A 121 -0.27 13.21 -7.55
CA LEU A 121 1.16 12.96 -7.72
C LEU A 121 1.63 13.14 -9.16
N TYR A 122 0.79 12.86 -10.16
CA TYR A 122 1.15 12.90 -11.58
C TYR A 122 0.42 13.99 -12.39
N LYS A 123 -0.38 14.84 -11.73
CA LYS A 123 -1.13 15.94 -12.36
C LYS A 123 -2.05 15.46 -13.51
N VAL A 124 -2.58 14.24 -13.40
CA VAL A 124 -3.47 13.67 -14.43
C VAL A 124 -4.76 14.48 -14.53
N ARG A 125 -5.10 14.86 -15.76
CA ARG A 125 -6.40 15.45 -16.12
C ARG A 125 -7.25 14.34 -16.71
N TRP A 126 -8.35 14.04 -16.03
CA TRP A 126 -9.22 12.93 -16.39
C TRP A 126 -10.23 13.34 -17.45
N GLU A 127 -10.28 12.58 -18.53
CA GLU A 127 -11.31 12.62 -19.56
C GLU A 127 -12.31 11.48 -19.36
N GLU A 128 -13.48 11.56 -19.99
CA GLU A 128 -14.53 10.53 -19.88
C GLU A 128 -14.01 9.13 -20.27
N LYS A 129 -13.19 9.06 -21.32
CA LYS A 129 -12.58 7.81 -21.80
C LYS A 129 -11.67 7.15 -20.74
N ASP A 130 -11.02 7.93 -19.89
CA ASP A 130 -10.04 7.43 -18.91
C ASP A 130 -10.74 6.66 -17.80
N TYR A 131 -12.00 7.00 -17.49
CA TYR A 131 -12.81 6.25 -16.53
C TYR A 131 -13.18 4.86 -17.06
N PHE A 132 -13.40 4.73 -18.36
CA PHE A 132 -13.62 3.43 -19.00
C PHE A 132 -12.35 2.58 -18.97
N GLU A 133 -11.19 3.17 -19.30
CA GLU A 133 -9.91 2.45 -19.22
C GLU A 133 -9.55 2.09 -17.77
N LEU A 134 -9.92 2.90 -16.77
CA LEU A 134 -9.79 2.55 -15.36
C LEU A 134 -10.57 1.26 -14.99
N ASP A 135 -11.77 1.09 -15.54
CA ASP A 135 -12.55 -0.14 -15.34
C ASP A 135 -11.88 -1.37 -15.96
N LYS A 136 -11.28 -1.19 -17.15
CA LYS A 136 -10.50 -2.23 -17.82
C LYS A 136 -9.25 -2.60 -17.04
N VAL A 137 -8.52 -1.64 -16.46
CA VAL A 137 -7.38 -1.94 -15.57
C VAL A 137 -7.80 -2.78 -14.39
N VAL A 138 -8.93 -2.46 -13.75
CA VAL A 138 -9.47 -3.28 -12.66
C VAL A 138 -9.73 -4.71 -13.15
N PHE A 139 -10.36 -4.87 -14.31
CA PHE A 139 -10.61 -6.18 -14.89
C PHE A 139 -9.31 -6.94 -15.16
N GLU A 140 -8.38 -6.37 -15.93
CA GLU A 140 -7.12 -7.00 -16.32
C GLU A 140 -6.21 -7.30 -15.13
N SER A 141 -6.09 -6.38 -14.17
CA SER A 141 -5.20 -6.55 -13.02
C SER A 141 -5.77 -7.51 -11.97
N VAL A 142 -7.06 -7.37 -11.61
CA VAL A 142 -7.69 -8.17 -10.54
C VAL A 142 -8.17 -9.52 -11.05
N HIS A 143 -8.86 -9.55 -12.20
CA HIS A 143 -9.51 -10.77 -12.71
C HIS A 143 -8.53 -11.61 -13.52
N GLU A 144 -7.85 -11.01 -14.50
CA GLU A 144 -6.90 -11.74 -15.34
C GLU A 144 -5.51 -11.88 -14.70
N GLY A 145 -5.20 -11.05 -13.71
CA GLY A 145 -3.91 -11.08 -13.03
C GLY A 145 -2.75 -10.51 -13.86
N LYS A 146 -3.03 -9.67 -14.85
CA LYS A 146 -2.01 -9.03 -15.69
C LYS A 146 -1.27 -7.97 -14.88
N ALA A 147 -0.03 -8.29 -14.48
CA ALA A 147 0.80 -7.38 -13.70
C ALA A 147 1.11 -6.05 -14.43
N SER A 148 1.18 -6.07 -15.76
CA SER A 148 1.45 -4.89 -16.59
C SER A 148 0.24 -3.99 -16.83
N ALA A 149 -0.97 -4.37 -16.40
CA ALA A 149 -2.20 -3.61 -16.70
C ALA A 149 -2.16 -2.18 -16.15
N LEU A 150 -1.71 -2.01 -14.90
CA LEU A 150 -1.57 -0.67 -14.30
C LEU A 150 -0.56 0.20 -15.06
N ARG A 151 0.58 -0.38 -15.44
CA ARG A 151 1.59 0.33 -16.23
C ARG A 151 1.03 0.78 -17.57
N HIS A 152 0.39 -0.13 -18.31
CA HIS A 152 -0.17 0.20 -19.62
C HIS A 152 -1.15 1.36 -19.52
N PHE A 153 -1.99 1.38 -18.49
CA PHE A 153 -2.91 2.49 -18.27
C PHE A 153 -2.19 3.80 -17.94
N MET A 154 -1.20 3.77 -17.05
CA MET A 154 -0.43 4.96 -16.73
C MET A 154 0.30 5.51 -17.97
N GLU A 155 1.00 4.67 -18.73
CA GLU A 155 1.84 5.10 -19.86
C GLU A 155 1.05 5.42 -21.13
N ARG A 156 0.04 4.61 -21.48
CA ARG A 156 -0.66 4.73 -22.77
C ARG A 156 -1.92 5.56 -22.68
N ASP A 157 -2.73 5.34 -21.66
CA ASP A 157 -4.04 5.96 -21.55
C ASP A 157 -3.92 7.32 -20.86
N LEU A 158 -3.07 7.43 -19.83
CA LEU A 158 -2.84 8.67 -19.08
C LEU A 158 -1.57 9.44 -19.49
N ASN A 159 -0.76 8.90 -20.40
CA ASN A 159 0.48 9.52 -20.90
C ASN A 159 1.48 9.90 -19.79
N ILE A 160 1.59 9.07 -18.75
CA ILE A 160 2.54 9.21 -17.65
C ILE A 160 3.84 8.49 -18.02
N GLU A 161 4.94 9.23 -18.13
CA GLU A 161 6.26 8.64 -18.32
C GLU A 161 6.80 8.06 -16.99
N LEU A 162 6.99 6.74 -16.94
CA LEU A 162 7.57 6.05 -15.80
C LEU A 162 9.09 5.96 -15.95
N SER A 163 9.81 6.12 -14.84
CA SER A 163 11.28 6.11 -14.75
C SER A 163 11.97 4.81 -15.13
N ALA A 164 11.24 3.70 -15.18
CA ALA A 164 11.76 2.37 -15.50
C ALA A 164 10.74 1.57 -16.30
N SER A 165 11.22 0.71 -17.20
CA SER A 165 10.39 -0.16 -18.05
C SER A 165 9.63 -1.24 -17.28
N THR A 166 10.13 -1.65 -16.11
CA THR A 166 9.44 -2.54 -15.17
C THR A 166 9.86 -2.20 -13.75
N THR A 167 8.93 -2.27 -12.81
CA THR A 167 9.20 -2.19 -11.38
C THR A 167 9.43 -3.57 -10.79
N VAL A 168 10.05 -3.63 -9.60
CA VAL A 168 10.21 -4.89 -8.87
C VAL A 168 8.83 -5.45 -8.49
N ALA A 169 7.88 -4.58 -8.12
CA ALA A 169 6.53 -5.00 -7.75
C ALA A 169 5.80 -5.74 -8.88
N GLU A 170 6.00 -5.34 -10.12
CA GLU A 170 5.46 -6.05 -11.29
C GLU A 170 6.04 -7.46 -11.42
N GLN A 171 7.37 -7.59 -11.25
CA GLN A 171 8.06 -8.88 -11.34
C GLN A 171 7.61 -9.87 -10.26
N VAL A 172 7.15 -9.34 -9.12
CA VAL A 172 6.85 -10.14 -7.92
C VAL A 172 5.37 -10.13 -7.53
N PHE A 173 4.50 -9.64 -8.41
CA PHE A 173 3.09 -9.33 -8.15
C PHE A 173 2.33 -10.41 -7.37
N GLU A 174 2.48 -11.69 -7.75
CA GLU A 174 1.74 -12.81 -7.17
C GLU A 174 2.02 -13.06 -5.67
N THR A 175 3.10 -12.49 -5.16
CA THR A 175 3.53 -12.70 -3.78
C THR A 175 3.35 -11.47 -2.88
N LEU A 176 2.98 -10.32 -3.46
CA LEU A 176 2.88 -9.05 -2.72
C LEU A 176 1.88 -9.13 -1.57
N ASN A 177 0.89 -10.04 -1.67
CA ASN A 177 -0.09 -10.32 -0.63
C ASN A 177 0.54 -10.93 0.65
N PHE A 178 1.71 -11.57 0.55
CA PHE A 178 2.40 -12.25 1.66
C PHE A 178 3.52 -11.43 2.30
N LEU A 179 3.75 -10.21 1.82
CA LEU A 179 4.70 -9.29 2.41
C LEU A 179 4.31 -8.98 3.86
N SER A 180 5.29 -9.04 4.77
CA SER A 180 5.09 -8.77 6.20
C SER A 180 4.57 -7.35 6.47
N ILE A 181 4.08 -7.15 7.69
CA ILE A 181 3.60 -5.83 8.15
C ILE A 181 4.71 -4.78 8.04
N ALA A 182 5.95 -5.14 8.39
CA ALA A 182 7.08 -4.23 8.30
C ALA A 182 7.38 -3.85 6.83
N GLN A 183 7.34 -4.83 5.92
CA GLN A 183 7.57 -4.61 4.50
C GLN A 183 6.49 -3.75 3.85
N PHE A 184 5.21 -3.98 4.20
CA PHE A 184 4.14 -3.12 3.69
C PHE A 184 4.17 -1.73 4.30
N GLY A 185 4.38 -1.67 5.62
CA GLY A 185 4.23 -0.46 6.40
C GLY A 185 5.10 0.65 5.85
N SER A 186 6.33 0.34 5.43
CA SER A 186 7.22 1.31 4.79
C SER A 186 6.62 1.91 3.52
N SER A 187 6.10 1.07 2.60
CA SER A 187 5.44 1.54 1.36
C SER A 187 4.15 2.33 1.65
N PHE A 188 3.37 1.90 2.63
CA PHE A 188 2.14 2.59 3.04
C PHE A 188 2.43 3.99 3.58
N TRP A 189 3.42 4.11 4.49
CA TRP A 189 3.85 5.41 5.03
C TRP A 189 4.44 6.32 3.95
N ARG A 190 5.24 5.77 3.02
CA ARG A 190 5.78 6.55 1.90
C ARG A 190 4.69 7.15 1.04
N LEU A 191 3.67 6.37 0.67
CA LEU A 191 2.56 6.92 -0.09
C LEU A 191 1.84 8.03 0.70
N LEU A 192 1.60 7.83 2.00
CA LEU A 192 0.98 8.86 2.83
C LEU A 192 1.79 10.17 2.82
N HIS A 193 3.12 10.10 2.90
CA HIS A 193 3.99 11.28 2.88
C HIS A 193 4.02 11.96 1.50
N TRP A 194 4.12 11.20 0.41
CA TRP A 194 4.01 11.74 -0.95
C TRP A 194 2.68 12.48 -1.16
N MET A 195 1.59 11.86 -0.72
CA MET A 195 0.27 12.44 -0.83
C MET A 195 0.11 13.66 0.09
N ALA A 196 0.70 13.64 1.28
CA ALA A 196 0.68 14.78 2.19
C ALA A 196 1.40 16.00 1.58
N GLU A 197 2.56 15.80 0.95
CA GLU A 197 3.27 16.84 0.23
C GLU A 197 2.44 17.37 -0.95
N ALA A 198 1.86 16.48 -1.77
CA ALA A 198 1.01 16.90 -2.88
C ALA A 198 -0.27 17.63 -2.43
N MET A 199 -0.86 17.25 -1.31
CA MET A 199 -2.03 17.94 -0.73
C MET A 199 -1.68 19.39 -0.37
N ASP A 200 -0.49 19.63 0.19
CA ASP A 200 -0.04 20.97 0.58
C ASP A 200 0.41 21.81 -0.64
N LEU A 201 0.94 21.18 -1.70
CA LEU A 201 1.43 21.87 -2.89
C LEU A 201 0.36 22.21 -3.94
N ARG A 202 -0.68 21.37 -4.09
CA ARG A 202 -1.62 21.46 -5.22
C ARG A 202 -2.83 22.32 -4.91
N ASP A 203 -2.74 23.64 -4.98
CA ASP A 203 -3.86 24.53 -4.58
C ASP A 203 -4.74 25.03 -5.73
N ASN A 204 -5.05 24.17 -6.70
CA ASN A 204 -5.89 24.53 -7.85
C ASN A 204 -7.25 23.77 -7.86
N ASP A 205 -8.23 24.38 -8.52
CA ASP A 205 -9.60 23.84 -8.62
C ASP A 205 -9.65 22.47 -9.30
N GLU A 206 -8.74 22.23 -10.26
CA GLU A 206 -8.62 20.95 -10.98
C GLU A 206 -8.36 19.77 -10.02
N MET A 207 -7.62 20.01 -8.93
CA MET A 207 -7.25 18.97 -7.95
C MET A 207 -8.20 18.91 -6.74
N ALA A 208 -9.16 19.83 -6.62
CA ALA A 208 -10.07 19.89 -5.47
C ALA A 208 -10.83 18.57 -5.25
N ARG A 209 -11.30 17.93 -6.33
CA ARG A 209 -11.99 16.64 -6.25
C ARG A 209 -11.07 15.51 -5.79
N ALA A 210 -9.83 15.47 -6.29
CA ALA A 210 -8.84 14.48 -5.88
C ALA A 210 -8.45 14.63 -4.40
N LYS A 211 -8.27 15.88 -3.93
CA LYS A 211 -8.06 16.19 -2.51
C LYS A 211 -9.23 15.70 -1.65
N GLN A 212 -10.47 15.97 -2.04
CA GLN A 212 -11.65 15.49 -1.33
C GLN A 212 -11.67 13.96 -1.23
N ILE A 213 -11.50 13.27 -2.36
CA ILE A 213 -11.52 11.81 -2.39
C ILE A 213 -10.39 11.24 -1.51
N TRP A 214 -9.19 11.83 -1.55
CA TRP A 214 -8.09 11.41 -0.69
C TRP A 214 -8.43 11.55 0.80
N ARG A 215 -9.05 12.67 1.21
CA ARG A 215 -9.51 12.89 2.60
C ARG A 215 -10.53 11.84 3.05
N GLU A 216 -11.49 11.52 2.19
CA GLU A 216 -12.50 10.50 2.47
C GLU A 216 -11.86 9.10 2.57
N LEU A 217 -10.88 8.79 1.71
CA LEU A 217 -10.15 7.53 1.74
C LEU A 217 -9.36 7.38 3.04
N ILE A 218 -8.50 8.35 3.37
CA ILE A 218 -7.61 8.29 4.55
C ILE A 218 -8.38 8.22 5.87
N THR A 219 -9.52 8.93 5.97
CA THR A 219 -10.35 8.93 7.18
C THR A 219 -11.28 7.72 7.28
N GLY A 220 -11.66 7.15 6.13
CA GLY A 220 -12.56 6.01 6.02
C GLY A 220 -11.82 4.69 5.76
N PRO A 221 -11.82 4.17 4.52
CA PRO A 221 -11.48 2.78 4.25
C PRO A 221 -9.98 2.48 4.16
N LEU A 222 -9.08 3.47 4.07
CA LEU A 222 -7.66 3.23 3.74
C LEU A 222 -6.96 2.27 4.70
N TYR A 223 -7.30 2.33 6.00
CA TYR A 223 -6.69 1.47 7.02
C TYR A 223 -6.88 -0.03 6.71
N ARG A 224 -7.96 -0.41 5.99
CA ARG A 224 -8.28 -1.81 5.68
C ARG A 224 -7.17 -2.48 4.85
N MET A 225 -6.39 -1.70 4.12
CA MET A 225 -5.26 -2.20 3.32
C MET A 225 -4.11 -2.75 4.14
N LEU A 226 -4.01 -2.39 5.43
CA LEU A 226 -2.91 -2.81 6.28
C LEU A 226 -2.92 -4.30 6.61
N ARG A 227 -4.08 -4.97 6.50
CA ARG A 227 -4.30 -6.42 6.75
C ARG A 227 -3.89 -6.93 8.15
N CYS A 228 -3.21 -6.13 8.95
CA CYS A 228 -2.91 -6.37 10.35
C CYS A 228 -4.00 -5.78 11.23
N GLY A 229 -4.67 -6.63 12.03
CA GLY A 229 -5.73 -6.21 12.95
C GLY A 229 -5.31 -5.08 13.90
N ILE A 230 -4.09 -5.16 14.43
CA ILE A 230 -3.55 -4.14 15.35
C ILE A 230 -3.30 -2.82 14.61
N CYS A 231 -2.62 -2.87 13.44
CA CYS A 231 -2.38 -1.67 12.64
C CYS A 231 -3.69 -1.02 12.16
N MET A 232 -4.67 -1.82 11.77
CA MET A 232 -6.01 -1.34 11.39
C MET A 232 -6.69 -0.62 12.55
N ALA A 233 -6.68 -1.21 13.74
CA ALA A 233 -7.28 -0.59 14.93
C ALA A 233 -6.58 0.72 15.31
N HIS A 234 -5.24 0.73 15.27
CA HIS A 234 -4.45 1.93 15.56
C HIS A 234 -4.71 3.04 14.55
N MET A 235 -4.68 2.74 13.25
CA MET A 235 -4.96 3.73 12.21
C MET A 235 -6.38 4.25 12.29
N ARG A 236 -7.36 3.38 12.55
CA ARG A 236 -8.75 3.80 12.78
C ARG A 236 -8.88 4.73 13.99
N LYS A 237 -8.18 4.46 15.08
CA LYS A 237 -8.16 5.33 16.26
C LYS A 237 -7.56 6.70 15.92
N ILE A 238 -6.42 6.71 15.22
CA ILE A 238 -5.75 7.94 14.78
C ILE A 238 -6.67 8.77 13.88
N THR A 239 -7.32 8.14 12.89
CA THR A 239 -8.19 8.86 11.95
C THR A 239 -9.49 9.33 12.59
N GLN A 240 -9.97 8.67 13.65
CA GLN A 240 -11.09 9.15 14.47
C GLN A 240 -10.70 10.34 15.34
N GLU A 241 -9.54 10.27 16.03
CA GLU A 241 -9.04 11.36 16.88
C GLU A 241 -8.71 12.62 16.07
N LEU A 242 -8.08 12.45 14.92
CA LEU A 242 -7.60 13.54 14.07
C LEU A 242 -8.54 13.84 12.91
N GLY A 243 -9.72 13.21 12.86
CA GLY A 243 -10.71 13.36 11.80
C GLY A 243 -11.03 14.82 11.45
N PRO A 244 -11.30 15.72 12.43
CA PRO A 244 -11.52 17.13 12.16
C PRO A 244 -10.34 17.80 11.44
N GLN A 245 -9.10 17.51 11.85
CA GLN A 245 -7.89 18.05 11.20
C GLN A 245 -7.70 17.44 9.80
N LEU A 246 -7.94 16.14 9.64
CA LEU A 246 -7.82 15.44 8.36
C LEU A 246 -8.87 15.86 7.31
N LEU A 247 -9.95 16.52 7.72
CA LEU A 247 -11.00 17.02 6.84
C LEU A 247 -10.92 18.53 6.59
N ASP A 248 -10.18 19.27 7.42
CA ASP A 248 -9.98 20.71 7.28
C ASP A 248 -9.11 21.05 6.05
N SER A 249 -9.56 22.02 5.25
CA SER A 249 -8.86 22.52 4.07
C SER A 249 -7.59 23.31 4.41
N ASN A 250 -7.50 23.86 5.62
CA ASN A 250 -6.36 24.67 6.09
C ASN A 250 -5.27 23.83 6.77
N THR A 251 -5.49 22.53 6.94
CA THR A 251 -4.51 21.63 7.54
C THR A 251 -3.27 21.53 6.66
N ARG A 252 -2.11 21.69 7.28
CA ARG A 252 -0.81 21.36 6.68
C ARG A 252 -0.60 19.85 6.77
N TYR A 253 -0.99 19.11 5.74
CA TYR A 253 -1.01 17.65 5.71
C TYR A 253 0.36 17.06 5.96
N ARG A 254 1.42 17.69 5.42
CA ARG A 254 2.79 17.26 5.66
C ARG A 254 3.08 17.20 7.16
N GLN A 255 2.89 18.30 7.86
CA GLN A 255 3.19 18.35 9.30
C GLN A 255 2.33 17.35 10.08
N LEU A 256 1.05 17.24 9.73
CA LEU A 256 0.13 16.32 10.41
C LEU A 256 0.58 14.86 10.27
N TRP A 257 0.91 14.41 9.05
CA TRP A 257 1.31 13.03 8.81
C TRP A 257 2.67 12.68 9.42
N TYR A 258 3.62 13.62 9.46
CA TYR A 258 4.87 13.42 10.20
C TYR A 258 4.63 13.29 11.71
N ASN A 259 3.77 14.14 12.29
CA ASN A 259 3.41 14.06 13.71
C ASN A 259 2.75 12.71 14.04
N ILE A 260 1.84 12.25 13.18
CA ILE A 260 1.21 10.93 13.30
C ILE A 260 2.27 9.81 13.25
N HIS A 261 3.17 9.86 12.27
CA HIS A 261 4.20 8.84 12.09
C HIS A 261 5.14 8.78 13.31
N ASN A 262 5.57 9.94 13.83
CA ASN A 262 6.36 10.04 15.06
C ASN A 262 5.64 9.46 16.28
N LYS A 263 4.34 9.75 16.45
CA LYS A 263 3.52 9.18 17.54
C LYS A 263 3.48 7.66 17.47
N VAL A 264 3.25 7.10 16.28
CA VAL A 264 3.22 5.64 16.07
C VAL A 264 4.59 5.02 16.37
N THR A 265 5.68 5.65 15.95
CA THR A 265 7.04 5.17 16.21
C THR A 265 7.37 5.21 17.71
N ALA A 266 6.99 6.27 18.43
CA ALA A 266 7.18 6.37 19.87
C ALA A 266 6.45 5.25 20.64
N THR A 267 5.16 5.03 20.36
CA THR A 267 4.38 3.94 20.99
C THR A 267 4.98 2.56 20.71
N LYS A 268 5.49 2.36 19.49
CA LYS A 268 6.17 1.12 19.11
C LYS A 268 7.42 0.90 19.98
N LEU A 269 8.24 1.93 20.16
CA LEU A 269 9.47 1.86 20.96
C LEU A 269 9.18 1.59 22.45
N GLU A 270 8.20 2.28 23.04
CA GLU A 270 7.76 2.01 24.43
C GLU A 270 7.36 0.54 24.63
N THR A 271 6.66 -0.03 23.64
CA THR A 271 6.28 -1.44 23.67
C THR A 271 7.51 -2.35 23.60
N TYR A 272 8.51 -2.04 22.78
CA TYR A 272 9.74 -2.84 22.71
C TYR A 272 10.61 -2.72 23.96
N HIS A 273 10.75 -1.53 24.53
CA HIS A 273 11.47 -1.31 25.79
C HIS A 273 10.81 -2.06 26.95
N SER A 274 9.48 -2.05 27.05
CA SER A 274 8.76 -2.82 28.08
C SER A 274 8.92 -4.33 27.93
N LEU A 275 9.23 -4.81 26.73
CA LEU A 275 9.59 -6.20 26.43
C LEU A 275 11.10 -6.50 26.57
N GLY A 276 11.90 -5.54 27.03
CA GLY A 276 13.34 -5.71 27.26
C GLY A 276 14.24 -5.51 26.03
N PHE A 277 13.69 -5.05 24.90
CA PHE A 277 14.48 -4.70 23.72
C PHE A 277 14.97 -3.24 23.81
N ASN A 278 16.29 -3.05 23.80
CA ASN A 278 16.89 -1.72 23.73
C ASN A 278 17.05 -1.28 22.27
N LEU A 279 16.03 -0.62 21.73
CA LEU A 279 16.07 0.01 20.42
C LEU A 279 16.33 1.51 20.59
N GLN A 280 17.13 2.12 19.70
CA GLN A 280 17.24 3.58 19.70
C GLN A 280 15.98 4.22 19.12
N PRO A 281 15.53 5.36 19.67
CA PRO A 281 14.39 6.07 19.12
C PRO A 281 14.72 6.63 17.74
N SER A 282 13.94 6.24 16.72
CA SER A 282 14.03 6.79 15.36
C SER A 282 12.86 7.73 15.10
N THR A 283 12.80 8.87 15.80
CA THR A 283 11.83 9.93 15.48
C THR A 283 12.40 10.86 14.42
N TYR A 284 11.56 11.31 13.48
CA TYR A 284 11.93 12.31 12.49
C TYR A 284 12.13 13.67 13.17
N SER A 285 13.31 14.26 12.96
CA SER A 285 13.56 15.66 13.30
C SER A 285 12.90 16.59 12.28
N GLU A 286 12.74 17.87 12.61
CA GLU A 286 12.28 18.89 11.66
C GLU A 286 13.21 18.99 10.44
N SER A 287 14.52 18.84 10.64
CA SER A 287 15.49 18.84 9.54
C SER A 287 15.30 17.65 8.57
N GLU A 288 14.96 16.46 9.07
CA GLU A 288 14.64 15.33 8.20
C GLU A 288 13.35 15.58 7.39
N LEU A 289 12.34 16.20 8.01
CA LEU A 289 11.11 16.59 7.32
C LEU A 289 11.38 17.56 6.16
N GLU A 290 12.21 18.58 6.38
CA GLU A 290 12.57 19.55 5.33
C GLU A 290 13.35 18.90 4.19
N GLN A 291 14.29 17.99 4.49
CA GLN A 291 15.05 17.26 3.48
C GLN A 291 14.17 16.33 2.65
N ASP A 292 13.24 15.64 3.29
CA ASP A 292 12.27 14.79 2.60
C ASP A 292 11.32 15.60 1.73
N ALA A 293 10.82 16.74 2.21
CA ALA A 293 9.99 17.64 1.42
C ALA A 293 10.74 18.16 0.19
N ALA A 294 11.99 18.61 0.36
CA ALA A 294 12.85 19.05 -0.73
C ALA A 294 13.12 17.93 -1.75
N PHE A 295 13.27 16.69 -1.30
CA PHE A 295 13.42 15.53 -2.17
C PHE A 295 12.12 15.22 -2.94
N MET A 296 10.97 15.22 -2.26
CA MET A 296 9.68 14.94 -2.88
C MET A 296 9.28 16.01 -3.90
N LEU A 297 9.60 17.27 -3.62
CA LEU A 297 9.39 18.39 -4.54
C LEU A 297 10.02 18.15 -5.92
N GLN A 298 11.20 17.53 -5.99
CA GLN A 298 11.90 17.22 -7.25
C GLN A 298 11.10 16.30 -8.18
N ALA A 299 10.16 15.50 -7.65
CA ALA A 299 9.31 14.61 -8.46
C ALA A 299 7.90 15.18 -8.69
N LEU A 300 7.39 16.00 -7.76
CA LEU A 300 6.04 16.57 -7.85
C LEU A 300 6.01 17.85 -8.67
N ASP A 301 7.10 18.57 -8.76
CA ASP A 301 7.23 19.75 -9.63
C ASP A 301 8.56 19.70 -10.40
N PRO A 302 8.72 18.70 -11.29
CA PRO A 302 9.97 18.43 -11.99
C PRO A 302 10.33 19.46 -13.05
#